data_AF-A0A6J6QQD2-F1
#
_entry.id   AF-A0A6J6QQD2-F1
#
_cell.length_a   1.000
_cell.length_b   1.000
_cell.length_c   1.000
_cell.angle_alpha   90.00
_cell.angle_beta   90.00
_cell.angle_gamma   90.00
#
_symmetry.space_group_name_H-M   'P 1'
#
loop_
_entity.id
_entity.type
_entity.pdbx_description
1 polymer ?
#
loop_
_entity_poly.entity_id
_entity_poly.type
_entity_poly.pdbx_seq_one_letter_code
_entity_poly.pdbx_strand_id
1 'polypeptide(L)'
;MLHAVAQVAQENGAFSQCAVEESMACGIGVCMTCVLPVVGDDGVTRMVRSCVEGPVFRGDRVRWNDVHTIPSDAFGAPRPGGH
;
A
#
# COMPACT_ATOMS: atom_id res chain seq x y z
N MET A 1 5.60 9.10 10.00
CA MET A 1 5.16 10.48 9.68
C MET A 1 3.97 10.48 8.72
N LEU A 2 4.09 9.97 7.50
CA LEU A 2 3.00 10.03 6.50
C LEU A 2 1.69 9.37 6.96
N HIS A 3 1.78 8.25 7.69
CA HIS A 3 0.62 7.62 8.33
C HIS A 3 -0.18 8.60 9.21
N ALA A 4 0.51 9.38 10.06
CA ALA A 4 -0.16 10.37 10.92
C ALA A 4 -0.80 11.50 10.11
N VAL A 5 -0.15 11.95 9.03
CA VAL A 5 -0.72 12.97 8.13
C VAL A 5 -1.98 12.43 7.44
N ALA A 6 -1.96 11.18 6.98
CA ALA A 6 -3.11 10.54 6.38
C ALA A 6 -4.27 10.39 7.37
N GLN A 7 -3.97 10.01 8.62
CA GLN A 7 -4.96 9.90 9.69
C GLN A 7 -5.62 11.26 9.98
N VAL A 8 -4.83 12.32 10.19
CA VAL A 8 -5.37 13.67 10.46
C VAL A 8 -6.20 14.19 9.29
N ALA A 9 -5.77 13.96 8.04
CA ALA A 9 -6.56 14.34 6.87
C ALA A 9 -7.92 13.64 6.86
N GLN A 10 -7.94 12.32 7.12
CA GLN A 10 -9.17 11.53 7.17
C GLN A 10 -10.11 11.99 8.29
N GLU A 11 -9.59 12.28 9.49
CA GLU A 11 -10.35 12.83 10.62
C GLU A 11 -11.03 14.17 10.29
N ASN A 12 -10.43 14.95 9.38
CA ASN A 12 -10.97 16.23 8.90
C ASN A 12 -11.80 16.10 7.61
N GLY A 13 -12.13 14.87 7.18
CA GLY A 13 -12.87 14.62 5.95
C GLY A 13 -12.12 15.04 4.67
N ALA A 14 -10.79 15.17 4.77
CA ALA A 14 -9.93 15.60 3.67
C ALA A 14 -9.15 14.44 3.06
N PHE A 15 -8.83 14.61 1.78
CA PHE A 15 -8.06 13.66 1.02
C PHE A 15 -6.56 13.99 1.07
N SER A 16 -5.74 13.08 1.62
CA SER A 16 -4.27 13.13 1.51
C SER A 16 -3.74 12.33 0.31
N GLN A 17 -2.76 12.90 -0.39
CA GLN A 17 -1.94 12.21 -1.39
C GLN A 17 -0.54 12.09 -0.80
N CYS A 18 -0.07 10.86 -0.61
CA CYS A 18 1.20 10.59 0.06
C CYS A 18 2.16 9.93 -0.92
N ALA A 19 3.29 10.57 -1.17
CA ALA A 19 4.44 9.92 -1.82
C ALA A 19 5.04 8.92 -0.82
N VAL A 20 4.67 7.64 -0.93
CA VAL A 20 5.14 6.58 -0.04
C VAL A 20 6.45 6.03 -0.59
N GLU A 21 7.54 6.52 -0.01
CA GLU A 21 8.89 6.04 -0.29
C GLU A 21 9.14 4.73 0.46
N GLU A 22 9.20 3.63 -0.28
CA GLU A 22 9.65 2.33 0.19
C GLU A 22 11.10 2.08 -0.21
N SER A 23 11.75 1.06 0.36
CA SER A 23 13.08 0.64 -0.09
C SER A 23 13.10 0.37 -1.59
N MET A 24 13.79 1.22 -2.35
CA MET A 24 13.75 1.20 -3.81
C MET A 24 15.14 0.94 -4.38
N ALA A 25 15.33 -0.23 -4.99
CA ALA A 25 16.58 -0.55 -5.69
C ALA A 25 16.51 -0.17 -7.18
N CYS A 26 15.55 -0.74 -7.94
CA CYS A 26 15.56 -0.60 -9.40
C CYS A 26 14.77 0.59 -9.95
N GLY A 27 13.74 1.07 -9.26
CA GLY A 27 12.86 2.15 -9.76
C GLY A 27 12.02 1.84 -11.01
N ILE A 28 12.09 0.62 -11.56
CA ILE A 28 11.44 0.23 -12.83
C ILE A 28 10.54 -1.01 -12.69
N GLY A 29 10.24 -1.42 -11.46
CA GLY A 29 9.25 -2.46 -11.19
C GLY A 29 9.73 -3.91 -11.26
N VAL A 30 11.02 -4.17 -11.46
CA VAL A 30 11.57 -5.53 -11.61
C VAL A 30 12.03 -6.16 -10.30
N CYS A 31 12.54 -5.37 -9.35
CA CYS A 31 13.16 -5.91 -8.13
C CYS A 31 12.17 -6.24 -7.00
N MET A 32 10.92 -5.75 -7.08
CA MET A 32 9.87 -5.91 -6.06
C MET A 32 10.21 -5.38 -4.64
N THR A 33 11.31 -4.64 -4.45
CA THR A 33 11.69 -4.15 -3.10
C THR A 33 10.75 -3.07 -2.57
N CYS A 34 10.13 -2.30 -3.46
CA CYS A 34 9.27 -1.15 -3.11
C CYS A 34 7.78 -1.52 -2.96
N VAL A 35 7.48 -2.80 -2.69
CA VAL A 35 6.11 -3.31 -2.66
C VAL A 35 5.42 -2.98 -1.33
N LEU A 36 4.18 -2.49 -1.39
CA LEU A 36 3.36 -2.14 -0.23
C LEU A 36 1.88 -2.51 -0.43
N PRO A 37 1.15 -2.79 0.67
CA PRO A 37 -0.28 -3.11 0.61
C PRO A 37 -1.16 -1.85 0.45
N VAL A 38 -2.01 -1.85 -0.58
CA VAL A 38 -2.98 -0.78 -0.86
C VAL A 38 -4.37 -1.39 -1.12
N VAL A 39 -5.40 -0.78 -0.52
CA VAL A 39 -6.81 -1.14 -0.75
C VAL A 39 -7.29 -0.47 -2.04
N GLY A 40 -7.75 -1.28 -3.00
CA GLY A 40 -8.35 -0.78 -4.25
C GLY A 40 -9.72 -0.15 -4.03
N ASP A 41 -10.24 0.53 -5.06
CA ASP A 41 -11.62 1.05 -5.07
C ASP A 41 -12.68 -0.05 -4.89
N ASP A 42 -12.32 -1.30 -5.21
CA ASP A 42 -13.15 -2.49 -5.02
C ASP A 42 -13.04 -3.10 -3.61
N GLY A 43 -12.32 -2.44 -2.69
CA GLY A 43 -12.09 -2.92 -1.32
C GLY A 43 -11.08 -4.07 -1.23
N VAL A 44 -10.46 -4.48 -2.33
CA VAL A 44 -9.51 -5.60 -2.35
C VAL A 44 -8.09 -5.08 -2.08
N THR A 45 -7.44 -5.65 -1.07
CA THR A 45 -6.03 -5.38 -0.76
C THR A 45 -5.13 -5.99 -1.81
N ARG A 46 -4.26 -5.18 -2.41
CA ARG A 46 -3.25 -5.60 -3.39
C ARG A 46 -1.86 -5.18 -2.93
N MET A 47 -0.89 -6.05 -3.18
CA MET A 47 0.53 -5.72 -3.03
C MET A 47 0.98 -5.03 -4.31
N VAL A 48 1.16 -3.71 -4.28
CA VAL A 48 1.53 -2.88 -5.44
C VAL A 48 2.95 -2.36 -5.29
N ARG A 49 3.61 -1.93 -6.37
CA ARG A 49 4.97 -1.38 -6.33
C ARG A 49 4.89 0.14 -6.32
N SER A 50 5.54 0.77 -5.34
CA SER A 50 5.62 2.24 -5.29
C SER A 50 6.24 2.82 -6.57
N CYS A 51 7.24 2.17 -7.18
CA CYS A 51 7.88 2.67 -8.40
C CYS A 51 7.07 2.53 -9.71
N VAL A 52 5.96 1.77 -9.73
CA VAL A 52 5.16 1.57 -10.96
C VAL A 52 3.74 2.06 -10.78
N GLU A 53 3.08 1.63 -9.70
CA GLU A 53 1.71 2.03 -9.38
C GLU A 53 1.64 3.33 -8.54
N GLY A 54 2.77 3.75 -7.96
CA GLY A 54 2.91 4.97 -7.17
C GLY A 54 3.83 6.03 -7.81
N PRO A 55 4.68 6.74 -7.04
CA PRO A 55 4.87 6.61 -5.59
C PRO A 55 3.76 7.29 -4.77
N VAL A 56 2.87 8.05 -5.42
CA VAL A 56 1.82 8.83 -4.78
C VAL A 56 0.55 8.00 -4.65
N PHE A 57 0.10 7.80 -3.41
CA PHE A 57 -1.11 7.04 -3.08
C PHE A 57 -2.09 7.86 -2.26
N ARG A 58 -3.38 7.50 -2.37
CA ARG A 58 -4.43 7.88 -1.41
C ARG A 58 -4.02 7.43 -0.01
N GLY A 59 -3.81 8.36 0.90
CA GLY A 59 -3.29 8.03 2.23
C GLY A 59 -4.24 7.15 3.08
N ASP A 60 -5.54 7.23 2.85
CA ASP A 60 -6.56 6.38 3.48
C ASP A 60 -6.66 4.96 2.89
N ARG A 61 -5.98 4.70 1.77
CA ARG A 61 -5.96 3.37 1.12
C ARG A 61 -4.69 2.59 1.39
N VAL A 62 -3.62 3.25 1.82
CA VAL A 62 -2.38 2.58 2.22
C VAL A 62 -2.62 1.85 3.54
N ARG A 63 -2.29 0.55 3.60
CA ARG A 63 -2.38 -0.21 4.85
C ARG A 63 -1.10 -0.01 5.66
N TRP A 64 -0.97 1.16 6.28
CA TRP A 64 0.26 1.63 6.95
C TRP A 64 0.84 0.66 7.98
N ASN A 65 -0.01 -0.04 8.73
CA ASN A 65 0.44 -0.99 9.76
C ASN A 65 0.93 -2.32 9.16
N ASP A 66 0.62 -2.59 7.90
CA ASP A 66 0.95 -3.83 7.21
C ASP A 66 2.14 -3.65 6.25
N VAL A 67 2.74 -2.46 6.17
CA VAL A 67 3.96 -2.23 5.37
C VAL A 67 5.08 -3.18 5.83
N HIS A 68 5.80 -3.75 4.87
CA HIS A 68 6.78 -4.85 5.05
C HIS A 68 6.19 -6.20 5.50
N THR A 69 4.87 -6.36 5.50
CA THR A 69 4.20 -7.65 5.74
C THR A 69 3.26 -7.97 4.58
N ILE A 70 2.71 -9.19 4.58
CA ILE A 70 1.68 -9.60 3.61
C ILE A 70 0.39 -9.83 4.40
N PRO A 71 -0.63 -8.96 4.25
CA PRO A 71 -1.94 -9.17 4.86
C PRO A 71 -2.56 -10.51 4.42
N SER A 72 -3.23 -11.21 5.34
CA SER A 72 -3.87 -12.50 5.05
C SER A 72 -5.08 -12.41 4.10
N ASP A 73 -5.61 -11.20 3.93
CA ASP A 73 -6.69 -10.85 3.01
C ASP A 73 -6.19 -10.21 1.71
N ALA A 74 -4.86 -10.14 1.51
CA ALA A 74 -4.30 -9.67 0.25
C ALA A 74 -4.74 -10.58 -0.91
N PHE A 75 -4.94 -9.99 -2.08
CA PHE A 75 -5.26 -10.74 -3.30
C PHE A 75 -4.18 -11.80 -3.57
N GLY A 76 -4.59 -13.06 -3.62
CA GLY A 76 -3.68 -14.20 -3.82
C GLY A 76 -3.07 -14.76 -2.53
N ALA A 77 -3.42 -14.24 -1.34
CA ALA A 77 -3.01 -14.84 -0.08
C ALA A 77 -3.57 -16.27 0.08
N PRO A 78 -2.82 -17.19 0.72
CA PRO A 78 -3.27 -18.56 0.95
C PRO A 78 -4.59 -18.60 1.71
N ARG A 79 -5.55 -19.36 1.19
CA ARG A 79 -6.82 -19.63 1.87
C ARG A 79 -6.78 -20.99 2.56
N PRO A 80 -7.44 -21.18 3.70
CA PRO A 80 -7.56 -22.51 4.30
C PRO A 80 -8.10 -23.52 3.28
N GLY A 81 -7.31 -24.54 2.96
CA GLY A 81 -7.65 -25.59 1.99
C GLY A 81 -7.23 -25.34 0.52
N GLY A 82 -6.51 -24.26 0.23
CA GLY A 82 -5.84 -24.06 -1.07
C GLY A 82 -4.39 -24.54 -1.06
N HIS A 83 -3.84 -24.84 -2.24
CA HIS A 83 -2.41 -25.12 -2.44
C HIS A 83 -1.57 -23.88 -2.15
#